data_AF-A0AAX2JC08-F1
#
_entry.id   AF-A0AAX2JC08-F1
#
_cell.length_a   1.000
_cell.length_b   1.000
_cell.length_c   1.000
_cell.angle_alpha   90.00
_cell.angle_beta   90.00
_cell.angle_gamma   90.00
#
_symmetry.space_group_name_H-M   'P 1'
#
loop_
_entity.id
_entity.type
_entity.pdbx_description
1 polymer ?
#
loop_
_entity_poly.entity_id
_entity_poly.type
_entity_poly.pdbx_seq_one_letter_code
_entity_poly.pdbx_strand_id
1 'polypeptide(L)'
;MDLINKIKQNTIIFAGYGYHEKTINVTEKIKAGYKAGKREFKAGNDIAGDPLVGRRKSLYIVWTENGTTKSGNVEEGDGRGIILPNNLLIAD
;
A
#
# COMPACT_ATOMS: atom_id res chain seq x y z
N MET A 1 2.08 28.69 -6.52
CA MET A 1 2.10 27.29 -6.04
C MET A 1 3.50 27.03 -5.51
N ASP A 2 3.70 27.05 -4.20
CA ASP A 2 5.07 27.10 -3.65
C ASP A 2 5.77 25.73 -3.72
N LEU A 3 7.00 25.73 -4.24
CA LEU A 3 7.74 24.52 -4.59
C LEU A 3 8.10 23.68 -3.35
N ILE A 4 8.20 24.31 -2.17
CA ILE A 4 8.46 23.71 -0.84
C ILE A 4 7.29 22.84 -0.33
N ASN A 5 6.05 23.17 -0.68
CA ASN A 5 4.86 22.41 -0.28
C ASN A 5 4.71 21.07 -1.02
N LYS A 6 5.46 20.90 -2.13
CA LYS A 6 5.49 19.69 -2.96
C LYS A 6 6.59 18.70 -2.55
N ILE A 7 7.61 19.14 -1.80
CA ILE A 7 8.81 18.36 -1.43
C ILE A 7 8.61 17.50 -0.16
N LYS A 8 7.47 17.65 0.54
CA LYS A 8 7.06 16.85 1.71
C LYS A 8 5.81 16.00 1.46
N GLN A 9 5.59 15.56 0.22
CA GLN A 9 4.41 14.78 -0.13
C GLN A 9 4.45 13.41 0.54
N ASN A 10 3.94 13.36 1.76
CA ASN A 10 3.54 12.15 2.41
C ASN A 10 2.49 11.50 1.52
N THR A 11 2.78 10.42 0.82
CA THR A 11 1.81 9.82 -0.10
C THR A 11 2.10 8.35 -0.32
N ILE A 12 1.11 7.63 -0.84
CA ILE A 12 1.26 6.25 -1.28
C ILE A 12 1.81 6.29 -2.71
N ILE A 13 3.02 5.78 -2.89
CA ILE A 13 3.74 5.78 -4.17
C ILE A 13 3.30 4.57 -5.00
N PHE A 14 3.26 3.40 -4.37
CA PHE A 14 2.96 2.15 -5.05
C PHE A 14 2.44 1.10 -4.06
N ALA A 15 1.57 0.21 -4.53
CA ALA A 15 1.28 -1.03 -3.86
C ALA A 15 1.11 -2.18 -4.84
N GLY A 16 1.65 -3.34 -4.48
CA GLY A 16 1.56 -4.59 -5.24
C GLY A 16 1.07 -5.73 -4.37
N TYR A 17 0.25 -6.60 -4.93
CA TYR A 17 -0.21 -7.82 -4.28
C TYR A 17 -0.08 -9.03 -5.19
N GLY A 18 0.63 -10.06 -4.73
CA GLY A 18 0.81 -11.28 -5.51
C GLY A 18 2.00 -12.12 -5.07
N TYR A 19 2.53 -12.91 -6.01
CA TYR A 19 3.64 -13.84 -5.79
C TYR A 19 4.62 -13.79 -6.97
N HIS A 20 5.87 -13.41 -6.70
CA HIS A 20 6.94 -13.22 -7.70
C HIS A 20 6.45 -12.40 -8.93
N GLU A 21 6.65 -12.89 -10.16
CA GLU A 21 6.23 -12.19 -11.37
C GLU A 21 4.70 -12.04 -11.54
N LYS A 22 3.89 -12.72 -10.71
CA LYS A 22 2.42 -12.60 -10.74
C LYS A 22 1.94 -11.65 -9.65
N THR A 23 2.14 -10.34 -9.89
CA THR A 23 1.75 -9.26 -8.98
C THR A 23 0.74 -8.32 -9.64
N ILE A 24 -0.36 -8.05 -8.95
CA ILE A 24 -1.37 -7.06 -9.36
C ILE A 24 -1.00 -5.71 -8.72
N ASN A 25 -1.06 -4.63 -9.50
CA ASN A 25 -0.97 -3.27 -8.97
C ASN A 25 -2.27 -2.94 -8.22
N VAL A 26 -2.15 -2.65 -6.93
CA VAL A 26 -3.28 -2.38 -6.03
C VAL A 26 -3.21 -0.98 -5.42
N THR A 27 -2.36 -0.10 -5.98
CA THR A 27 -2.10 1.25 -5.48
C THR A 27 -3.39 2.04 -5.23
N GLU A 28 -4.29 2.08 -6.22
CA GLU A 28 -5.54 2.83 -6.11
C GLU A 28 -6.52 2.24 -5.09
N LYS A 29 -6.48 0.92 -4.86
CA LYS A 29 -7.28 0.29 -3.81
C LYS A 29 -6.76 0.61 -2.42
N ILE A 30 -5.44 0.62 -2.22
CA ILE A 30 -4.85 1.04 -0.95
C ILE A 30 -5.15 2.53 -0.69
N LYS A 31 -5.01 3.38 -1.71
CA LYS A 31 -5.39 4.80 -1.64
C LYS A 31 -6.87 4.99 -1.27
N ALA A 32 -7.78 4.26 -1.91
CA ALA A 32 -9.20 4.32 -1.61
C ALA A 32 -9.51 3.87 -0.17
N GLY A 33 -8.92 2.75 0.28
CA GLY A 33 -9.05 2.30 1.66
C GLY A 33 -8.51 3.32 2.66
N TYR A 34 -7.37 3.94 2.34
CA TYR A 34 -6.78 4.99 3.16
C TYR A 34 -7.67 6.23 3.27
N LYS A 35 -8.23 6.69 2.13
CA LYS A 35 -9.24 7.77 2.08
C LYS A 35 -10.47 7.43 2.92
N ALA A 36 -10.88 6.17 2.93
CA ALA A 36 -11.99 5.65 3.75
C ALA A 36 -11.64 5.44 5.24
N GLY A 37 -10.42 5.81 5.69
CA GLY A 37 -10.00 5.73 7.09
C GLY A 37 -9.25 4.45 7.49
N LYS A 38 -9.08 3.48 6.57
CA LYS A 38 -8.26 2.29 6.83
C LYS A 38 -6.80 2.69 7.01
N ARG A 39 -6.13 2.09 7.99
CA ARG A 39 -4.69 2.33 8.26
C ARG A 39 -3.86 1.07 8.28
N GLU A 40 -4.45 -0.05 8.69
CA GLU A 40 -3.83 -1.36 8.60
C GLU A 40 -4.32 -2.09 7.34
N PHE A 41 -3.38 -2.53 6.51
CA PHE A 41 -3.64 -3.28 5.28
C PHE A 41 -3.01 -4.67 5.40
N LYS A 42 -3.85 -5.71 5.48
CA LYS A 42 -3.42 -7.10 5.53
C LYS A 42 -3.36 -7.68 4.12
N ALA A 43 -2.43 -8.59 3.86
CA ALA A 43 -2.44 -9.35 2.61
C ALA A 43 -3.64 -10.29 2.58
N GLY A 44 -4.45 -10.21 1.52
CA GLY A 44 -5.64 -11.03 1.34
C GLY A 44 -6.29 -10.84 -0.02
N ASN A 45 -7.02 -11.86 -0.45
CA ASN A 45 -7.72 -11.89 -1.74
C ASN A 45 -8.79 -10.78 -1.86
N ASP A 46 -9.24 -10.18 -0.75
CA ASP A 46 -10.14 -9.03 -0.75
C ASP A 46 -9.53 -7.80 -1.43
N ILE A 47 -8.20 -7.72 -1.48
CA ILE A 47 -7.50 -6.62 -2.14
C ILE A 47 -7.72 -6.68 -3.65
N ALA A 48 -7.48 -7.81 -4.33
CA ALA A 48 -7.48 -7.83 -5.80
C ALA A 48 -8.00 -9.11 -6.46
N GLY A 49 -8.65 -9.99 -5.70
CA GLY A 49 -8.85 -11.38 -6.10
C GLY A 49 -7.58 -12.19 -5.92
N ASP A 50 -7.57 -13.44 -6.39
CA ASP A 50 -6.42 -14.33 -6.27
C ASP A 50 -5.59 -14.35 -7.57
N PRO A 51 -4.42 -13.68 -7.64
CA PRO A 51 -3.55 -13.72 -8.81
C PRO A 51 -2.91 -15.08 -9.06
N LEU A 52 -2.81 -15.95 -8.05
CA LEU A 52 -2.19 -17.27 -8.18
C LEU A 52 -2.71 -18.22 -7.09
N VAL A 53 -3.76 -18.96 -7.45
CA VAL A 53 -4.41 -19.95 -6.57
C VAL A 53 -3.39 -20.97 -6.05
N GLY A 54 -3.47 -21.27 -4.75
CA GLY A 54 -2.61 -22.24 -4.08
C GLY A 54 -1.22 -21.71 -3.69
N ARG A 55 -0.92 -20.44 -3.97
CA ARG A 55 0.29 -19.78 -3.49
C ARG A 55 -0.04 -18.71 -2.46
N ARG A 56 0.79 -18.66 -1.43
CA ARG A 56 0.76 -17.63 -0.39
C ARG A 56 1.29 -16.34 -1.00
N LYS A 57 0.44 -15.33 -1.09
CA LYS A 57 0.78 -14.05 -1.70
C LYS A 57 1.28 -13.06 -0.66
N SER A 58 1.92 -11.99 -1.12
CA SER A 58 2.38 -10.90 -0.29
C SER A 58 1.76 -9.59 -0.75
N LEU A 59 1.45 -8.73 0.20
CA LEU A 59 1.20 -7.31 -0.03
C LEU A 59 2.48 -6.53 0.24
N TYR A 60 2.84 -5.63 -0.67
CA TYR A 60 3.92 -4.68 -0.50
C TYR A 60 3.41 -3.26 -0.78
N ILE A 61 3.74 -2.30 0.08
CA ILE A 61 3.35 -0.90 -0.06
C ILE A 61 4.59 -0.02 0.08
N VAL A 62 4.73 0.96 -0.81
CA VAL A 62 5.73 2.02 -0.78
C VAL A 62 5.04 3.35 -0.55
N TRP A 63 5.53 4.12 0.41
CA TRP A 63 5.02 5.46 0.69
C TRP A 63 6.16 6.41 1.03
N THR A 64 5.92 7.70 0.86
CA THR A 64 6.76 8.74 1.44
C THR A 64 6.18 9.19 2.77
N GLU A 65 7.04 9.41 3.75
CA GLU A 65 6.72 10.00 5.05
C GLU A 65 7.83 10.97 5.46
N ASN A 66 7.46 12.22 5.71
CA ASN A 66 8.36 13.33 6.05
C ASN A 66 9.54 13.45 5.06
N GLY A 67 9.28 13.24 3.77
CA GLY A 67 10.29 13.27 2.71
C GLY A 67 11.17 12.03 2.60
N THR A 68 10.92 10.99 3.42
CA THR A 68 11.63 9.71 3.36
C THR A 68 10.75 8.64 2.73
N THR A 69 11.28 7.93 1.73
CA THR A 69 10.60 6.74 1.17
C THR A 69 10.72 5.57 2.14
N LYS A 70 9.58 4.99 2.48
CA LYS A 70 9.43 3.82 3.34
C LYS A 70 8.67 2.73 2.60
N SER A 71 8.80 1.51 3.09
CA SER A 71 8.05 0.39 2.58
C SER A 71 7.72 -0.61 3.68
N GLY A 72 6.76 -1.49 3.38
CA GLY A 72 6.36 -2.59 4.24
C GLY A 72 5.90 -3.76 3.39
N ASN A 73 6.11 -4.98 3.89
CA ASN A 73 5.65 -6.22 3.29
C ASN A 73 4.95 -7.09 4.33
N VAL A 74 3.94 -7.83 3.90
CA VAL A 74 3.25 -8.83 4.73
C VAL A 74 2.73 -9.96 3.86
N GLU A 75 2.79 -11.20 4.35
CA GLU A 75 2.24 -12.36 3.65
C GLU A 75 0.81 -12.67 4.13
N GLU A 76 0.03 -13.32 3.27
CA GLU A 76 -1.31 -13.80 3.64
C GLU A 76 -1.25 -14.69 4.88
N GLY A 77 -2.12 -14.46 5.87
CA GLY A 77 -2.15 -15.28 7.09
C GLY A 77 -1.07 -14.96 8.13
N ASP A 78 -0.25 -13.91 7.94
CA ASP A 78 0.72 -13.46 8.96
C ASP A 78 0.05 -12.88 10.24
N GLY A 79 -1.27 -12.76 10.28
CA GLY A 79 -2.04 -12.18 11.38
C GLY A 79 -1.93 -10.65 11.52
N ARG A 80 -0.88 -10.06 10.94
CA ARG A 80 -0.55 -8.63 10.95
C ARG A 80 -0.86 -7.97 9.60
N GLY A 81 -0.79 -6.64 9.55
CA GLY A 81 -0.84 -5.86 8.31
C GLY A 81 0.22 -4.76 8.27
N ILE A 82 0.36 -4.12 7.12
CA ILE A 82 1.16 -2.91 6.95
C ILE A 82 0.36 -1.73 7.51
N ILE A 83 0.93 -1.02 8.48
CA ILE A 83 0.31 0.15 9.10
C ILE A 83 0.86 1.40 8.41
N LEU A 84 -0.02 2.15 7.73
CA LEU A 84 0.33 3.44 7.14
C LEU A 84 0.13 4.59 8.14
N PRO A 85 1.00 5.61 8.12
CA PRO A 85 0.87 6.75 9.02
C PRO A 85 -0.36 7.60 8.68
N ASN A 86 -0.84 8.41 9.62
CA ASN A 86 -2.10 9.15 9.49
C ASN A 86 -2.04 10.43 8.64
N ASN A 87 -0.84 10.81 8.18
CA ASN A 87 -0.58 12.09 7.54
C ASN A 87 -0.21 11.95 6.05
N LEU A 88 -0.58 10.84 5.40
CA LEU A 88 -0.41 10.68 3.95
C LEU A 88 -1.50 11.47 3.22
N LEU A 89 -1.06 12.33 2.32
CA LEU A 89 -1.86 13.01 1.33
C LEU A 89 -2.14 12.05 0.18
N ILE A 90 -3.42 11.84 -0.12
CA ILE A 90 -3.83 11.11 -1.31
C ILE A 90 -4.47 12.11 -2.26
N ALA A 91 -3.86 12.32 -3.42
CA ALA A 91 -4.47 13.12 -4.46
C ALA A 91 -5.77 12.47 -4.95
N ASP A 92 -6.74 13.28 -5.35
CA ASP A 92 -7.92 12.84 -6.10
C ASP A 92 -7.59 12.50 -7.54
#